data_AF-A0A540MIB7-F1
#
_entry.id   AF-A0A540MIB7-F1
#
_cell.length_a   1.000
_cell.length_b   1.000
_cell.length_c   1.000
_cell.angle_alpha   90.00
_cell.angle_beta   90.00
_cell.angle_gamma   90.00
#
_symmetry.space_group_name_H-M   'P 1'
#
loop_
_entity.id
_entity.type
_entity.pdbx_description
1 polymer ?
#
loop_
_entity_poly.entity_id
_entity_poly.type
_entity_poly.pdbx_seq_one_letter_code
_entity_poly.pdbx_strand_id
1 'polypeptide(L)'
;MEGVDRERVQRIVYEMSKGSQYFKNEERKEAFIREKIENMRARCAKLKPADLDHFQTVADKTILELEATRDLSRIWVHVDMDAFYAAVETLSDPSLKGKPMAVGGMSMISTANYEARKFGVRAAMPGFIARKLCPDSIC
;
A
#
# COMPACT_ATOMS: atom_id res chain seq x y z
N MET A 1 10.15 -0.27 -1.38
CA MET A 1 11.28 0.01 -0.48
C MET A 1 12.16 -1.22 -0.43
N GLU A 2 13.19 -1.23 -1.27
CA GLU A 2 14.20 -2.29 -1.26
C GLU A 2 15.16 -2.07 -0.08
N GLY A 3 15.71 -3.15 0.49
CA GLY A 3 16.67 -3.08 1.59
C GLY A 3 16.10 -2.79 2.99
N VAL A 4 14.78 -2.67 3.13
CA VAL A 4 14.14 -2.51 4.45
C VAL A 4 13.97 -3.87 5.13
N ASP A 5 14.36 -3.97 6.40
CA ASP A 5 14.04 -5.10 7.27
C ASP A 5 12.53 -5.13 7.56
N ARG A 6 11.81 -5.89 6.73
CA ARG A 6 10.34 -6.00 6.80
C ARG A 6 9.89 -6.70 8.07
N GLU A 7 10.66 -7.66 8.57
CA GLU A 7 10.31 -8.41 9.79
C GLU A 7 10.36 -7.51 11.02
N ARG A 8 11.42 -6.70 11.16
CA ARG A 8 11.52 -5.71 12.22
C ARG A 8 10.37 -4.71 12.17
N VAL A 9 10.05 -4.19 10.97
CA VAL A 9 8.94 -3.24 10.79
C VAL A 9 7.61 -3.87 11.20
N GLN A 10 7.31 -5.07 10.71
CA GLN A 10 6.07 -5.77 11.03
C GLN A 10 5.95 -6.08 12.52
N ARG A 11 7.04 -6.52 13.15
CA ARG A 11 7.08 -6.80 14.59
C ARG A 11 6.76 -5.56 15.41
N ILE A 12 7.40 -4.43 15.12
CA ILE A 12 7.14 -3.16 15.82
C ILE A 12 5.71 -2.69 15.60
N VAL A 13 5.21 -2.72 14.36
CA VAL A 13 3.82 -2.35 14.05
C VAL A 13 2.84 -3.23 14.82
N TYR A 14 3.08 -4.54 14.87
CA TYR A 14 2.26 -5.49 15.61
C TYR A 14 2.28 -5.22 17.11
N GLU A 15 3.47 -5.12 17.72
CA GLU A 15 3.62 -4.85 19.16
C GLU A 15 2.94 -3.54 19.57
N MET A 16 3.07 -2.49 18.75
CA MET A 16 2.48 -1.17 19.02
C MET A 16 0.96 -1.14 18.80
N SER A 17 0.42 -2.07 17.99
CA SER A 17 -1.01 -2.09 17.67
C SER A 17 -1.79 -3.10 18.51
N LYS A 18 -1.13 -4.17 18.99
CA LYS A 18 -1.77 -5.31 19.66
C LYS A 18 -2.62 -4.86 20.84
N GLY A 19 -3.87 -5.34 20.89
CA GLY A 19 -4.82 -5.04 21.96
C GLY A 19 -5.58 -3.71 21.81
N SER A 20 -5.22 -2.85 20.86
CA SER A 20 -5.97 -1.63 20.54
C SER A 20 -7.34 -1.95 19.90
N GLN A 21 -8.26 -0.98 19.94
CA GLN A 21 -9.53 -1.08 19.22
C GLN A 21 -9.34 -1.16 17.70
N TYR A 22 -8.32 -0.46 17.18
CA TYR A 22 -7.92 -0.57 15.78
C TYR A 22 -7.52 -2.00 15.43
N PHE A 23 -6.66 -2.63 16.22
CA PHE A 23 -6.22 -4.00 15.98
C PHE A 23 -7.37 -5.00 15.99
N LYS A 24 -8.28 -4.90 16.98
CA LYS A 24 -9.50 -5.74 17.02
C LYS A 24 -10.38 -5.54 15.79
N ASN A 25 -10.47 -4.31 15.29
CA ASN A 25 -11.23 -4.01 14.08
C ASN A 25 -10.56 -4.62 12.82
N GLU A 26 -9.23 -4.54 12.74
CA GLU A 26 -8.48 -5.18 11.65
C GLU A 26 -8.60 -6.72 11.70
N GLU A 27 -8.58 -7.34 12.89
CA GLU A 27 -8.84 -8.78 13.03
C GLU A 27 -10.24 -9.17 12.53
N ARG A 28 -11.27 -8.36 12.83
CA ARG A 28 -12.64 -8.58 12.32
C ARG A 28 -12.70 -8.47 10.81
N LYS A 29 -12.05 -7.45 10.23
CA LYS A 29 -11.99 -7.28 8.77
C LYS A 29 -11.25 -8.45 8.13
N GLU A 30 -10.14 -8.89 8.71
CA GLU A 30 -9.38 -10.04 8.20
C GLU A 30 -10.22 -11.31 8.21
N ALA A 31 -10.94 -11.58 9.31
CA ALA A 31 -11.85 -12.72 9.41
C ALA A 31 -12.94 -12.67 8.32
N PHE A 32 -13.54 -11.49 8.11
CA PHE A 32 -14.55 -11.29 7.07
C PHE A 32 -13.99 -11.51 5.66
N ILE A 33 -12.80 -10.97 5.36
CA ILE A 33 -12.14 -11.18 4.06
C ILE A 33 -11.80 -12.66 3.87
N ARG A 34 -11.33 -13.35 4.91
CA ARG A 34 -11.03 -14.78 4.88
C ARG A 34 -12.28 -15.60 4.57
N GLU A 35 -13.40 -15.31 5.23
CA GLU A 35 -14.69 -15.94 4.94
C GLU A 35 -15.11 -15.72 3.48
N LYS A 36 -14.96 -14.48 2.97
CA LYS A 36 -15.26 -14.16 1.57
C LYS A 36 -14.38 -14.95 0.59
N ILE A 37 -13.09 -15.13 0.90
CA ILE A 37 -12.16 -15.92 0.10
C ILE A 37 -12.60 -17.39 0.09
N GLU A 38 -12.93 -17.97 1.23
CA GLU A 38 -13.37 -19.36 1.32
C GLU A 38 -14.70 -19.59 0.59
N ASN A 39 -15.64 -18.65 0.72
CA ASN A 39 -16.89 -18.67 -0.06
C ASN A 39 -16.63 -18.61 -1.57
N MET A 40 -15.67 -17.78 -2.01
CA MET A 40 -15.29 -17.70 -3.41
C MET A 40 -14.62 -18.99 -3.88
N ARG A 41 -13.71 -19.57 -3.09
CA ARG A 41 -13.08 -20.87 -3.37
C ARG A 41 -14.10 -21.99 -3.48
N ALA A 42 -15.07 -22.04 -2.58
CA ALA A 42 -16.15 -23.03 -2.61
C ALA A 42 -17.05 -22.87 -3.84
N ARG A 43 -17.28 -21.63 -4.31
CA ARG A 43 -17.98 -21.37 -5.57
C ARG A 43 -17.16 -21.83 -6.78
N CYS A 44 -15.87 -21.51 -6.81
CA CYS A 44 -14.97 -21.95 -7.87
C CYS A 44 -14.86 -23.49 -7.94
N ALA A 45 -14.83 -24.17 -6.80
CA ALA A 45 -14.77 -25.63 -6.73
C ALA A 45 -16.02 -26.33 -7.30
N LYS A 46 -17.15 -25.61 -7.42
CA LYS A 46 -18.39 -26.13 -8.02
C LYS A 46 -18.46 -25.94 -9.54
N LEU A 47 -17.55 -25.17 -10.13
CA LEU A 47 -17.54 -24.92 -11.57
C LEU A 47 -17.13 -26.19 -12.31
N LYS A 48 -17.87 -26.51 -13.36
CA LYS A 48 -17.56 -27.63 -14.25
C LYS A 48 -16.72 -27.14 -15.43
N PRO A 49 -15.98 -28.05 -16.11
CA PRO A 49 -15.24 -27.70 -17.31
C PRO A 49 -16.10 -26.99 -18.39
N ALA A 50 -17.36 -27.38 -18.55
CA ALA A 50 -18.28 -26.73 -19.49
C ALA A 50 -18.65 -25.29 -19.08
N ASP A 51 -18.76 -25.00 -17.78
CA ASP A 51 -18.99 -23.63 -17.29
C ASP A 51 -17.77 -22.75 -17.60
N LEU A 52 -16.56 -23.29 -17.38
CA LEU A 52 -15.31 -22.60 -17.66
C LEU A 52 -15.13 -22.32 -19.16
N ASP A 53 -15.45 -23.29 -20.02
CA ASP A 53 -15.37 -23.14 -21.48
C ASP A 53 -16.33 -22.05 -22.00
N HIS A 54 -17.55 -22.00 -21.46
CA HIS A 54 -18.50 -20.93 -21.76
C HIS A 54 -17.95 -19.55 -21.36
N PHE A 55 -17.47 -19.40 -20.12
CA PHE A 55 -16.92 -18.12 -19.66
C PHE A 55 -15.65 -17.72 -20.39
N GLN A 56 -14.80 -18.69 -20.77
CA GLN A 56 -13.62 -18.46 -21.59
C GLN A 56 -14.02 -17.89 -22.95
N THR A 57 -15.00 -18.49 -23.62
CA THR A 57 -15.51 -17.99 -24.91
C THR A 57 -16.04 -16.56 -24.81
N VAL A 58 -16.78 -16.24 -23.73
CA VAL A 58 -17.29 -14.88 -23.49
C VAL A 58 -16.15 -13.88 -23.25
N ALA A 59 -15.15 -14.28 -22.45
CA ALA A 59 -13.98 -13.46 -22.18
C ALA A 59 -13.16 -13.19 -23.45
N ASP A 60 -12.90 -14.22 -24.25
CA ASP A 60 -12.14 -14.12 -25.50
C ASP A 60 -12.83 -13.22 -26.51
N LYS A 61 -14.15 -13.32 -26.65
CA LYS A 61 -14.94 -12.40 -27.48
C LYS A 61 -14.77 -10.94 -27.02
N THR A 62 -14.86 -10.70 -25.72
CA THR A 62 -14.69 -9.35 -25.14
C THR A 62 -13.28 -8.82 -25.37
N ILE A 63 -12.25 -9.67 -25.21
CA ILE A 63 -10.86 -9.31 -25.48
C ILE A 63 -10.69 -8.91 -26.95
N LEU A 64 -11.23 -9.68 -27.89
CA LEU A 64 -11.18 -9.34 -29.32
C LEU A 64 -11.84 -7.99 -29.62
N GLU A 65 -12.99 -7.70 -29.02
CA GLU A 65 -13.68 -6.40 -29.16
C GLU A 65 -12.85 -5.23 -28.60
N LEU A 66 -12.20 -5.42 -27.44
CA LEU A 66 -11.32 -4.42 -26.83
C LEU A 66 -10.03 -4.20 -27.64
N GLU A 67 -9.43 -5.26 -28.16
CA GLU A 67 -8.23 -5.16 -29.01
C GLU A 67 -8.54 -4.48 -30.35
N ALA A 68 -9.70 -4.79 -30.95
CA ALA A 68 -10.13 -4.15 -32.20
C ALA A 68 -10.34 -2.64 -32.05
N THR A 69 -10.60 -2.16 -30.84
CA THR A 69 -10.82 -0.74 -30.52
C THR A 69 -9.64 -0.07 -29.82
N ARG A 70 -8.49 -0.76 -29.71
CA ARG A 70 -7.28 -0.24 -29.05
C ARG A 70 -6.73 0.97 -29.81
N ASP A 71 -6.79 2.14 -29.18
CA ASP A 71 -6.26 3.40 -29.72
C ASP A 71 -4.85 3.69 -29.14
N LEU A 72 -3.84 3.63 -30.02
CA LEU A 72 -2.45 3.96 -29.70
C LEU A 72 -2.01 5.33 -30.25
N SER A 73 -2.94 6.13 -30.78
CA SER A 73 -2.64 7.45 -31.36
C SER A 73 -2.28 8.51 -30.30
N ARG A 74 -2.62 8.25 -29.03
CA ARG A 74 -2.44 9.19 -27.92
C ARG A 74 -1.22 8.82 -27.09
N ILE A 75 -0.43 9.84 -26.76
CA ILE A 75 0.63 9.73 -25.75
C ILE A 75 0.07 10.24 -24.44
N TRP A 76 -0.05 9.35 -23.46
CA TRP A 76 -0.46 9.68 -22.10
C TRP A 76 0.78 9.83 -21.24
N VAL A 77 0.90 10.98 -20.57
CA VAL A 77 1.99 11.25 -19.63
C VAL A 77 1.42 11.36 -18.23
N HIS A 78 1.92 10.52 -17.33
CA HIS A 78 1.64 10.59 -15.90
C HIS A 78 2.85 11.18 -15.20
N VAL A 79 2.65 12.27 -14.45
CA VAL A 79 3.68 12.92 -13.66
C VAL A 79 3.32 12.76 -12.19
N ASP A 80 4.22 12.17 -11.42
CA ASP A 80 4.11 12.00 -9.97
C ASP A 80 5.31 12.68 -9.32
N MET A 81 5.05 13.48 -8.29
CA MET A 81 6.08 14.27 -7.59
C MET A 81 6.71 13.44 -6.48
N ASP A 82 8.02 13.24 -6.58
CA ASP A 82 8.81 12.47 -5.62
C ASP A 82 8.71 13.00 -4.19
N ALA A 83 8.10 12.21 -3.31
CA ALA A 83 7.93 12.53 -1.89
C ALA A 83 7.38 13.95 -1.65
N PHE A 84 6.43 14.39 -2.49
CA PHE A 84 6.02 15.78 -2.68
C PHE A 84 6.10 16.69 -1.44
N TYR A 85 5.29 16.44 -0.39
CA TYR A 85 5.31 17.32 0.79
C TYR A 85 6.65 17.32 1.53
N ALA A 86 7.33 16.17 1.65
CA ALA A 86 8.65 16.13 2.27
C ALA A 86 9.71 16.85 1.42
N ALA A 87 9.59 16.82 0.09
CA ALA A 87 10.45 17.58 -0.81
C ALA A 87 10.22 19.09 -0.68
N VAL A 88 8.96 19.52 -0.54
CA VAL A 88 8.62 20.93 -0.27
C VAL A 88 9.21 21.40 1.06
N GLU A 89 9.05 20.62 2.13
CA GLU A 89 9.64 20.97 3.44
C GLU A 89 11.18 21.00 3.38
N THR A 90 11.82 20.07 2.67
CA THR A 90 13.28 20.07 2.49
C THR A 90 13.77 21.27 1.67
N LEU A 91 12.94 21.79 0.75
CA LEU A 91 13.25 23.00 0.00
C LEU A 91 13.12 24.24 0.88
N SER A 92 12.11 24.30 1.74
CA SER A 92 11.88 25.40 2.69
C SER A 92 12.91 25.44 3.81
N ASP A 93 13.31 24.27 4.34
CA ASP A 93 14.37 24.11 5.32
C ASP A 93 15.45 23.13 4.81
N PRO A 94 16.54 23.64 4.20
CA PRO A 94 17.64 22.83 3.70
C PRO A 94 18.35 22.00 4.77
N SER A 95 18.16 22.29 6.07
CA SER A 95 18.77 21.52 7.17
C SER A 95 18.17 20.11 7.32
N LEU A 96 17.01 19.85 6.69
CA LEU A 96 16.34 18.56 6.64
C LEU A 96 16.93 17.61 5.59
N LYS A 97 17.74 18.14 4.65
CA LYS A 97 18.33 17.35 3.57
C LYS A 97 19.24 16.26 4.12
N GLY A 98 19.05 15.03 3.64
CA GLY A 98 19.83 13.86 4.07
C GLY A 98 19.48 13.31 5.45
N LYS A 99 18.49 13.89 6.15
CA LYS A 99 17.98 13.38 7.44
C LYS A 99 16.66 12.65 7.23
N PRO A 100 16.36 11.59 8.00
CA PRO A 100 15.05 10.95 7.94
C PRO A 100 13.97 11.91 8.43
N MET A 101 12.97 12.17 7.59
CA MET A 101 11.83 13.00 7.96
C MET A 101 10.51 12.49 7.38
N ALA A 102 9.42 12.86 8.04
CA ALA A 102 8.06 12.65 7.56
C ALA A 102 7.20 13.89 7.78
N VAL A 103 6.18 14.06 6.95
CA VAL A 103 5.21 15.15 7.04
C VAL A 103 3.89 14.58 7.54
N GLY A 104 3.34 15.15 8.62
CA GLY A 104 2.09 14.73 9.22
C GLY A 104 2.05 15.06 10.71
N GLY A 105 1.48 14.18 11.50
CA GLY A 105 1.50 14.29 12.97
C GLY A 105 1.64 12.93 13.64
N MET A 106 1.65 12.93 14.98
CA MET A 106 1.77 11.69 15.75
C MET A 106 0.65 10.69 15.47
N SER A 107 -0.55 11.18 15.10
CA SER A 107 -1.68 10.33 14.74
C SER A 107 -1.53 9.69 13.37
N MET A 108 -0.98 10.41 12.38
CA MET A 108 -0.89 9.91 11.00
C MET A 108 0.15 10.67 10.17
N ILE A 109 0.93 9.93 9.38
CA ILE A 109 1.88 10.46 8.41
C ILE A 109 1.21 10.57 7.04
N SER A 110 1.35 11.73 6.42
CA SER A 110 0.94 11.99 5.03
C SER A 110 1.96 11.46 4.03
N THR A 111 3.24 11.73 4.25
CA THR A 111 4.35 11.19 3.44
C THR A 111 5.66 11.15 4.23
N ALA A 112 6.63 10.40 3.73
CA ALA A 112 7.98 10.31 4.29
C ALA A 112 9.01 10.45 3.18
N ASN A 113 10.16 11.08 3.48
CA ASN A 113 11.27 11.19 2.54
C ASN A 113 11.99 9.85 2.34
N TYR A 114 12.86 9.78 1.35
CA TYR A 114 13.56 8.55 0.97
C TYR A 114 14.44 8.00 2.09
N GLU A 115 15.03 8.87 2.90
CA GLU A 115 15.85 8.56 4.07
C GLU A 115 15.03 7.85 5.16
N ALA A 116 13.85 8.36 5.50
CA ALA A 116 12.95 7.73 6.47
C ALA A 116 12.38 6.40 5.93
N ARG A 117 12.11 6.30 4.62
CA ARG A 117 11.63 5.08 3.97
C ARG A 117 12.59 3.90 4.12
N LYS A 118 13.90 4.13 4.24
CA LYS A 118 14.90 3.08 4.52
C LYS A 118 14.67 2.37 5.87
N PHE A 119 14.00 3.04 6.81
CA PHE A 119 13.63 2.49 8.11
C PHE A 119 12.22 1.89 8.13
N GLY A 120 11.52 1.90 6.99
CA GLY A 120 10.14 1.41 6.86
C GLY A 120 9.06 2.44 7.21
N VAL A 121 9.43 3.68 7.50
CA VAL A 121 8.48 4.80 7.69
C VAL A 121 7.81 5.13 6.35
N ARG A 122 6.48 5.23 6.34
CA ARG A 122 5.68 5.43 5.12
C ARG A 122 4.42 6.23 5.37
N ALA A 123 3.79 6.70 4.29
CA ALA A 123 2.46 7.28 4.32
C ALA A 123 1.43 6.30 4.93
N ALA A 124 0.38 6.85 5.54
CA ALA A 124 -0.67 6.11 6.25
C ALA A 124 -0.18 5.29 7.45
N MET A 125 1.03 5.55 7.94
CA MET A 125 1.52 5.02 9.22
C MET A 125 1.29 6.06 10.32
N PRO A 126 0.85 5.66 11.53
CA PRO A 126 0.83 6.57 12.67
C PRO A 126 2.23 7.08 13.01
N GLY A 127 2.36 8.39 13.27
CA GLY A 127 3.64 9.02 13.58
C GLY A 127 4.32 8.43 14.83
N PHE A 128 3.55 8.00 15.84
CA PHE A 128 4.11 7.35 17.02
C PHE A 128 4.77 5.99 16.71
N ILE A 129 4.30 5.26 15.68
CA ILE A 129 4.94 4.02 15.21
C ILE A 129 6.20 4.36 14.42
N ALA A 130 6.15 5.38 13.56
CA ALA A 130 7.31 5.84 12.81
C ALA A 130 8.46 6.27 13.72
N ARG A 131 8.18 6.98 14.81
CA ARG A 131 9.17 7.35 15.83
C ARG A 131 9.80 6.14 16.52
N LYS A 132 9.09 5.01 16.64
CA LYS A 132 9.66 3.76 17.16
C LYS A 132 10.58 3.08 16.14
N LEU A 133 10.27 3.18 14.85
CA LEU A 133 11.08 2.62 13.76
C LEU A 133 12.37 3.41 13.52
N CYS A 134 12.26 4.74 13.58
CA CYS A 134 13.33 5.70 13.39
C CYS A 134 13.23 6.80 14.48
N PRO A 135 13.90 6.65 15.62
CA PRO A 135 13.87 7.63 16.72
C PRO A 135 14.37 9.02 16.32
N ASP A 136 15.33 9.05 15.39
CA ASP A 136 15.93 10.28 14.84
C ASP A 136 15.07 10.92 13.75
N SER A 137 13.91 10.32 13.40
CA SER A 137 13.02 10.89 12.39
C SER A 137 12.41 12.19 12.88
N ILE A 138 12.56 13.21 12.05
CA ILE A 138 11.90 14.52 12.20
C ILE A 138 10.46 14.35 11.72
N CYS A 139 9.48 14.69 12.57
CA CYS A 139 8.04 14.63 12.28
C CYS A 139 7.37 15.90 12.78
#